data_AF-A0A8T0X464-F1
#
_entry.id   AF-A0A8T0X464-F1
#
_cell.length_a   1.000
_cell.length_b   1.000
_cell.length_c   1.000
_cell.angle_alpha   90.00
_cell.angle_beta   90.00
_cell.angle_gamma   90.00
#
_symmetry.space_group_name_H-M   'P 1'
#
loop_
_entity.id
_entity.type
_entity.pdbx_description
1 polymer ?
#
loop_
_entity_poly.entity_id
_entity_poly.type
_entity_poly.pdbx_seq_one_letter_code
_entity_poly.pdbx_strand_id
1 'polypeptide(L)'
;MEGGAGEEGKQERHLVLAHKLFLLSHPAVDDLSKVALRAEVLDAVKSDDMAPLFESLVAAGVLEPDAALLAEMRGRIDDEIRKLDEKIADAEENLGESEVREAHLAKSLYFIRVGEKEKALEQLKVTEGKTVAVGQKMDLVFHTLQIGFFYMDFDLISKSIDKAKNLFEEGGDWERKNRLKVYEGLYCMATRNFKKAASLFLDSISTFTTYELFPYDTFIFYTVLTSVITLDRVSLKQKVFNSI
;
A
#
# COMPACT_ATOMS: atom_id res chain seq x y z
N MET A 1 24.84 22.04 14.99
CA MET A 1 23.69 21.51 15.75
C MET A 1 23.32 20.21 15.06
N GLU A 2 23.86 19.11 15.59
CA GLU A 2 23.39 17.76 15.30
C GLU A 2 21.97 17.61 15.85
N GLY A 3 21.09 16.96 15.09
CA GLY A 3 19.72 16.73 15.53
C GLY A 3 18.91 15.97 14.50
N GLY A 4 18.83 14.66 14.69
CA GLY A 4 17.77 13.82 14.13
C GLY A 4 18.08 13.14 12.82
N ALA A 5 18.84 12.04 12.87
CA ALA A 5 18.63 10.93 11.94
C ALA A 5 17.21 10.40 12.20
N GLY A 6 16.22 10.98 11.51
CA GLY A 6 14.87 10.42 11.45
C GLY A 6 14.95 9.10 10.72
N GLU A 7 14.35 8.06 11.31
CA GLU A 7 14.25 6.74 10.70
C GLU A 7 13.83 6.87 9.23
N GLU A 8 14.70 6.45 8.31
CA GLU A 8 14.37 6.29 6.90
C GLU A 8 13.28 5.22 6.80
N GLY A 9 12.01 5.63 6.89
CA GLY A 9 10.89 4.74 6.70
C GLY A 9 11.00 4.13 5.30
N LYS A 10 11.22 2.82 5.25
CA LYS A 10 11.33 2.09 3.99
C LYS A 10 9.96 2.03 3.34
N GLN A 11 9.88 2.48 2.09
CA GLN A 11 8.68 2.38 1.27
C GLN A 11 8.21 0.92 1.20
N GLU A 12 6.90 0.71 1.23
CA GLU A 12 6.32 -0.63 1.11
C GLU A 12 6.75 -1.27 -0.22
N ARG A 13 7.32 -2.48 -0.13
CA ARG A 13 7.93 -3.18 -1.27
C ARG A 13 6.92 -3.42 -2.39
N HIS A 14 5.65 -3.61 -2.03
CA HIS A 14 4.59 -3.83 -3.02
C HIS A 14 4.28 -2.56 -3.82
N LEU A 15 4.35 -1.37 -3.22
CA LEU A 15 4.09 -0.13 -3.94
C LEU A 15 5.25 0.24 -4.87
N VAL A 16 6.49 -0.07 -4.45
CA VAL A 16 7.66 -0.01 -5.33
C VAL A 16 7.50 -0.97 -6.51
N LEU A 17 7.03 -2.19 -6.25
CA LEU A 17 6.78 -3.18 -7.29
C LEU A 17 5.70 -2.73 -8.27
N ALA A 18 4.57 -2.21 -7.78
CA ALA A 18 3.51 -1.64 -8.61
C ALA A 18 4.02 -0.51 -9.52
N HIS A 19 4.86 0.38 -8.98
CA HIS A 19 5.47 1.45 -9.78
C HIS A 19 6.39 0.89 -10.87
N LYS A 20 7.22 -0.12 -10.55
CA LYS A 20 8.08 -0.79 -11.55
C LYS A 20 7.26 -1.50 -12.64
N LEU A 21 6.15 -2.14 -12.26
CA LEU A 21 5.22 -2.78 -13.21
C LEU A 21 4.55 -1.75 -14.14
N PHE A 22 4.18 -0.59 -13.60
CA PHE A 22 3.66 0.51 -14.39
C PHE A 22 4.69 1.01 -15.40
N LEU A 23 5.95 1.20 -14.97
CA LEU A 23 7.05 1.62 -15.86
C LEU A 23 7.32 0.60 -16.98
N LEU A 24 7.25 -0.70 -16.68
CA LEU A 24 7.39 -1.76 -17.69
C LEU A 24 6.30 -1.73 -18.77
N SER A 25 5.10 -1.29 -18.40
CA SER A 25 3.96 -1.17 -19.32
C SER A 25 3.97 0.15 -20.11
N HIS A 26 4.85 1.09 -19.76
CA HIS A 26 4.83 2.43 -20.33
C HIS A 26 5.67 2.53 -21.62
N PRO A 27 5.14 3.09 -22.73
CA PRO A 27 5.85 3.11 -24.02
C PRO A 27 7.10 4.00 -24.02
N ALA A 28 7.20 4.93 -23.06
CA ALA A 28 8.27 5.93 -22.99
C ALA A 28 9.56 5.42 -22.33
N VAL A 29 9.56 4.21 -21.75
CA VAL A 29 10.74 3.62 -21.13
C VAL A 29 11.58 2.93 -22.20
N ASP A 30 12.89 3.19 -22.19
CA ASP A 30 13.84 2.59 -23.11
C ASP A 30 13.97 1.07 -22.88
N ASP A 31 14.28 0.33 -23.94
CA ASP A 31 14.28 -1.14 -23.88
C ASP A 31 15.39 -1.70 -22.98
N LEU A 32 16.47 -0.95 -22.74
CA LEU A 32 17.53 -1.35 -21.83
C LEU A 32 17.06 -1.25 -20.36
N SER A 33 16.39 -0.16 -20.01
CA SER A 33 15.74 0.00 -18.70
C SER A 33 14.64 -1.04 -18.46
N LYS A 34 13.90 -1.45 -19.50
CA LYS A 34 12.90 -2.53 -19.39
C LYS A 34 13.53 -3.87 -19.02
N VAL A 35 14.74 -4.18 -19.51
CA VAL A 35 15.43 -5.44 -19.16
C VAL A 35 15.84 -5.44 -17.68
N ALA A 36 16.41 -4.34 -17.19
CA ALA A 36 16.77 -4.20 -15.78
C ALA A 36 15.52 -4.27 -14.87
N LEU A 37 14.45 -3.55 -15.23
CA LEU A 37 13.19 -3.57 -14.51
C LEU A 37 12.55 -4.97 -14.47
N ARG A 38 12.62 -5.74 -15.56
CA ARG A 38 12.14 -7.14 -15.58
C ARG A 38 12.92 -8.03 -14.61
N ALA A 39 14.24 -7.88 -14.55
CA ALA A 39 15.07 -8.64 -13.61
C ALA A 39 14.73 -8.29 -12.15
N GLU A 40 14.57 -7.00 -11.83
CA GLU A 40 14.18 -6.56 -10.49
C GLU A 40 12.77 -6.99 -10.10
N VAL A 41 11.83 -6.99 -11.04
CA VAL A 41 10.46 -7.50 -10.82
C VAL A 41 10.49 -9.01 -10.59
N LEU A 42 11.27 -9.76 -11.37
CA LEU A 42 11.41 -11.20 -11.20
C LEU A 42 12.04 -11.55 -9.84
N ASP A 43 13.05 -10.79 -9.41
CA ASP A 43 13.68 -10.98 -8.10
C ASP A 43 12.70 -10.71 -6.94
N ALA A 44 11.94 -9.62 -7.02
CA ALA A 44 10.91 -9.29 -6.03
C ALA A 44 9.80 -10.36 -5.97
N VAL A 45 9.32 -10.79 -7.15
CA VAL A 45 8.30 -11.85 -7.27
C VAL A 45 8.78 -13.16 -6.66
N LYS A 46 10.06 -13.52 -6.88
CA LYS A 46 10.69 -14.71 -6.28
C LYS A 46 10.87 -14.57 -4.77
N SER A 47 11.27 -13.38 -4.29
CA SER A 47 11.56 -13.17 -2.87
C SER A 47 10.32 -13.20 -1.98
N ASP A 48 9.18 -12.74 -2.52
CA ASP A 48 7.92 -12.64 -1.79
C ASP A 48 6.90 -13.73 -2.19
N ASP A 49 7.35 -14.73 -2.97
CA ASP A 49 6.53 -15.84 -3.46
C ASP A 49 5.20 -15.37 -4.10
N MET A 50 5.26 -14.35 -4.97
CA MET A 50 4.07 -13.76 -5.60
C MET A 50 3.56 -14.54 -6.83
N ALA A 51 3.10 -15.77 -6.63
CA ALA A 51 2.67 -16.64 -7.74
C ALA A 51 1.54 -16.06 -8.61
N PRO A 52 0.45 -15.47 -8.06
CA PRO A 52 -0.62 -14.88 -8.88
C PRO A 52 -0.12 -13.70 -9.73
N LEU A 53 0.80 -12.90 -9.18
CA LEU A 53 1.41 -11.80 -9.90
C LEU A 53 2.28 -12.32 -11.04
N PHE A 54 3.09 -13.36 -10.81
CA PHE A 54 3.88 -14.01 -11.85
C PHE A 54 3.01 -14.50 -13.01
N GLU A 55 1.90 -15.17 -12.72
CA GLU A 55 0.96 -15.64 -13.76
C GLU A 55 0.38 -14.47 -14.57
N SER A 56 -0.02 -13.38 -13.91
CA SER A 56 -0.51 -12.19 -14.61
C SER A 56 0.57 -11.54 -15.51
N LEU A 57 1.83 -11.55 -15.08
CA LEU A 57 2.95 -10.98 -15.83
C LEU A 57 3.37 -11.85 -17.01
N VAL A 58 3.28 -13.17 -16.86
CA VAL A 58 3.45 -14.12 -17.96
C VAL A 58 2.31 -13.96 -18.98
N ALA A 59 1.07 -13.84 -18.53
CA ALA A 59 -0.08 -13.59 -19.41
C ALA A 59 0.01 -12.25 -20.16
N ALA A 60 0.57 -11.22 -19.52
CA ALA A 60 0.86 -9.93 -20.14
C ALA A 60 2.08 -9.95 -21.08
N GLY A 61 2.81 -11.07 -21.19
CA GLY A 61 4.01 -11.21 -22.02
C GLY A 61 5.22 -10.43 -21.50
N VAL A 62 5.20 -10.04 -20.22
CA VAL A 62 6.27 -9.29 -19.57
C VAL A 62 7.37 -10.21 -19.06
N LEU A 63 7.00 -11.41 -18.60
CA LEU A 63 7.90 -12.45 -18.11
C LEU A 63 7.74 -13.74 -18.92
N GLU A 64 8.80 -14.55 -18.96
CA GLU A 64 8.75 -15.87 -19.58
C GLU A 64 8.04 -16.88 -18.66
N PRO A 65 7.23 -17.80 -19.22
CA PRO A 65 6.56 -18.83 -18.44
C PRO A 65 7.58 -19.80 -17.84
N ASP A 66 7.64 -19.86 -16.52
CA ASP A 66 8.43 -20.85 -15.77
C ASP A 66 7.51 -21.68 -14.86
N ALA A 67 7.12 -22.86 -15.36
CA ALA A 67 6.22 -23.76 -14.65
C ALA A 67 6.86 -24.40 -13.41
N ALA A 68 8.18 -24.58 -13.40
CA ALA A 68 8.89 -25.16 -12.26
C ALA A 68 8.94 -24.16 -11.11
N LEU A 69 9.28 -22.90 -11.41
CA LEU A 69 9.26 -21.81 -10.44
C LEU A 69 7.85 -21.58 -9.89
N LEU A 70 6.82 -21.58 -10.74
CA LEU A 70 5.43 -21.45 -10.31
C LEU A 70 5.00 -22.55 -9.35
N ALA A 71 5.34 -23.81 -9.65
CA ALA A 71 5.02 -24.94 -8.78
C ALA A 71 5.75 -24.85 -7.43
N GLU A 72 7.02 -24.42 -7.44
CA GLU A 72 7.82 -24.21 -6.24
C GLU A 72 7.24 -23.10 -5.36
N MET A 73 6.89 -21.96 -5.94
CA MET A 73 6.25 -20.84 -5.24
C MET A 73 4.90 -21.26 -4.66
N ARG A 74 4.04 -21.94 -5.44
CA ARG A 74 2.75 -22.46 -4.96
C ARG A 74 2.91 -23.44 -3.81
N GLY A 75 3.89 -24.34 -3.89
CA GLY A 75 4.21 -25.27 -2.80
C GLY A 75 4.58 -24.54 -1.51
N ARG A 76 5.44 -23.52 -1.58
CA ARG A 76 5.80 -22.69 -0.41
C ARG A 76 4.60 -21.92 0.14
N ILE A 77 3.77 -21.35 -0.75
CA ILE A 77 2.55 -20.64 -0.37
C ILE A 77 1.60 -21.57 0.39
N ASP A 78 1.32 -22.76 -0.13
CA ASP A 78 0.42 -23.73 0.48
C ASP A 78 0.96 -24.24 1.83
N ASP A 79 2.27 -24.47 1.95
CA ASP A 79 2.90 -24.89 3.19
C ASP A 79 2.83 -23.80 4.29
N GLU A 80 3.07 -22.53 3.95
CA GLU A 80 2.95 -21.44 4.91
C GLU A 80 1.49 -21.14 5.27
N ILE A 81 0.56 -21.21 4.31
CA ILE A 81 -0.88 -21.09 4.58
C ILE A 81 -1.31 -22.17 5.57
N ARG A 82 -0.87 -23.42 5.36
CA ARG A 82 -1.18 -24.52 6.28
C ARG A 82 -0.64 -24.27 7.69
N LYS A 83 0.60 -23.81 7.83
CA LYS A 83 1.16 -23.44 9.15
C LYS A 83 0.38 -22.30 9.81
N LEU A 84 -0.07 -21.32 9.03
CA LEU A 84 -0.88 -20.22 9.54
C LEU A 84 -2.28 -20.69 9.95
N ASP A 85 -2.87 -21.63 9.22
CA ASP A 85 -4.15 -22.24 9.56
C ASP A 85 -4.07 -23.10 10.82
N GLU A 86 -3.00 -23.89 10.97
CA GLU A 86 -2.72 -24.63 12.21
C GLU A 86 -2.56 -23.69 13.40
N LYS A 87 -1.86 -22.55 13.23
CA LYS A 87 -1.73 -21.52 14.27
C LYS A 87 -3.05 -20.84 14.61
N ILE A 88 -3.92 -20.60 13.63
CA ILE A 88 -5.25 -20.05 13.87
C ILE A 88 -6.10 -21.04 14.66
N ALA A 89 -6.10 -22.33 14.27
CA ALA A 89 -6.85 -23.35 14.96
C ALA A 89 -6.36 -23.54 16.41
N ASP A 90 -5.04 -23.59 16.62
CA ASP A 90 -4.44 -23.66 17.96
C ASP A 90 -4.81 -22.42 18.81
N ALA A 91 -4.78 -21.23 18.21
CA ALA A 91 -5.19 -20.01 18.92
C ALA A 91 -6.68 -20.01 19.28
N GLU A 92 -7.54 -20.52 18.39
CA GLU A 92 -8.99 -20.61 18.63
C GLU A 92 -9.36 -21.64 19.69
N GLU A 93 -8.61 -22.75 19.77
CA GLU A 93 -8.86 -23.82 20.74
C GLU A 93 -8.20 -23.55 22.11
N ASN A 94 -6.99 -22.97 22.13
CA ASN A 94 -6.15 -22.94 23.32
C ASN A 94 -5.81 -21.52 23.84
N LEU A 95 -6.02 -20.46 23.05
CA LEU A 95 -5.60 -19.09 23.40
C LEU A 95 -6.79 -18.12 23.51
N GLY A 96 -6.48 -16.84 23.76
CA GLY A 96 -7.47 -15.77 23.90
C GLY A 96 -7.82 -15.09 22.58
N GLU A 97 -8.84 -14.22 22.63
CA GLU A 97 -9.31 -13.46 21.47
C GLU A 97 -8.21 -12.57 20.85
N SER A 98 -7.22 -12.12 21.64
CA SER A 98 -6.11 -11.29 21.15
C SER A 98 -5.16 -12.09 20.26
N GLU A 99 -4.80 -13.32 20.69
CA GLU A 99 -3.93 -14.22 19.95
C GLU A 99 -4.60 -14.72 18.67
N VAL A 100 -5.90 -15.04 18.74
CA VAL A 100 -6.71 -15.39 17.57
C VAL A 100 -6.67 -14.26 16.54
N ARG A 101 -6.90 -13.01 16.95
CA ARG A 101 -6.82 -11.85 16.06
C ARG A 101 -5.43 -11.73 15.41
N GLU A 102 -4.36 -11.88 16.18
CA GLU A 102 -2.99 -11.79 15.68
C GLU A 102 -2.67 -12.88 14.67
N ALA A 103 -3.14 -14.10 14.87
CA ALA A 103 -3.01 -15.19 13.90
C ALA A 103 -3.76 -14.87 12.59
N HIS A 104 -4.98 -14.32 12.68
CA HIS A 104 -5.73 -13.87 11.51
C HIS A 104 -5.06 -12.69 10.78
N LEU A 105 -4.48 -11.75 11.52
CA LEU A 105 -3.73 -10.62 10.96
C LEU A 105 -2.48 -11.12 10.22
N ALA A 106 -1.71 -12.03 10.83
CA ALA A 106 -0.53 -12.63 10.20
C ALA A 106 -0.88 -13.32 8.88
N LYS A 107 -2.00 -14.06 8.84
CA LYS A 107 -2.51 -14.66 7.60
C LYS A 107 -2.93 -13.62 6.56
N SER A 108 -3.58 -12.54 6.98
CA SER A 108 -3.94 -11.43 6.09
C SER A 108 -2.70 -10.78 5.47
N LEU A 109 -1.69 -10.46 6.28
CA LEU A 109 -0.43 -9.87 5.81
C LEU A 109 0.32 -10.81 4.87
N TYR A 110 0.25 -12.12 5.12
CA TYR A 110 0.83 -13.13 4.22
C TYR A 110 0.14 -13.15 2.86
N PHE A 111 -1.21 -13.14 2.81
CA PHE A 111 -1.92 -13.05 1.53
C PHE A 111 -1.63 -11.76 0.76
N ILE A 112 -1.45 -10.64 1.47
CA ILE A 112 -1.02 -9.38 0.87
C ILE A 112 0.38 -9.52 0.26
N ARG A 113 1.30 -10.20 0.94
CA ARG A 113 2.66 -10.50 0.45
C ARG A 113 2.67 -11.36 -0.79
N VAL A 114 1.88 -12.41 -0.81
CA VAL A 114 1.77 -13.32 -1.96
C VAL A 114 1.01 -12.66 -3.13
N GLY A 115 0.31 -11.55 -2.89
CA GLY A 115 -0.49 -10.86 -3.90
C GLY A 115 -1.84 -11.52 -4.18
N GLU A 116 -2.36 -12.35 -3.28
CA GLU A 116 -3.68 -12.97 -3.41
C GLU A 116 -4.80 -11.98 -3.05
N LYS A 117 -5.27 -11.19 -4.03
CA LYS A 117 -6.23 -10.09 -3.81
C LYS A 117 -7.51 -10.55 -3.10
N GLU A 118 -8.20 -11.56 -3.63
CA GLU A 118 -9.51 -11.96 -3.13
C GLU A 118 -9.41 -12.57 -1.72
N LYS A 119 -8.49 -13.51 -1.53
CA LYS A 119 -8.24 -14.15 -0.23
C LYS A 119 -7.78 -13.15 0.83
N ALA A 120 -6.93 -12.18 0.46
CA ALA A 120 -6.52 -11.11 1.38
C ALA A 120 -7.71 -10.27 1.84
N LEU A 121 -8.60 -9.87 0.92
CA LEU A 121 -9.78 -9.06 1.26
C LEU A 121 -10.78 -9.83 2.14
N GLU A 122 -10.97 -11.13 1.91
CA GLU A 122 -11.81 -11.97 2.76
C GLU A 122 -11.21 -12.12 4.16
N GLN A 123 -9.92 -12.45 4.25
CA GLN A 123 -9.24 -12.63 5.53
C GLN A 123 -9.17 -11.33 6.35
N LEU A 124 -8.98 -10.18 5.70
CA LEU A 124 -9.02 -8.88 6.36
C LEU A 124 -10.39 -8.58 6.98
N LYS A 125 -11.50 -8.93 6.30
CA LYS A 125 -12.85 -8.78 6.86
C LYS A 125 -13.06 -9.66 8.09
N VAL A 126 -12.55 -10.90 8.08
CA VAL A 126 -12.60 -11.79 9.25
C VAL A 126 -11.81 -11.19 10.42
N THR A 127 -10.59 -10.71 10.14
CA THR A 127 -9.73 -10.06 11.15
C THR A 127 -10.39 -8.82 11.74
N GLU A 128 -11.04 -8.01 10.90
CA GLU A 128 -11.76 -6.81 11.33
C GLU A 128 -12.95 -7.14 12.23
N GLY A 129 -13.71 -8.21 11.91
CA GLY A 129 -14.82 -8.67 12.75
C GLY A 129 -14.38 -9.10 14.15
N LYS A 130 -13.15 -9.64 14.27
CA LYS A 130 -12.53 -10.03 15.55
C LYS A 130 -11.80 -8.89 16.26
N THR A 131 -11.63 -7.74 15.59
CA THR A 131 -10.89 -6.59 16.15
C THR A 131 -11.85 -5.65 16.87
N VAL A 132 -11.61 -5.38 18.15
CA VAL A 132 -12.44 -4.47 18.95
C VAL A 132 -11.92 -3.03 18.90
N ALA A 133 -10.59 -2.84 18.93
CA ALA A 133 -9.98 -1.51 18.99
C ALA A 133 -10.07 -0.76 17.66
N VAL A 134 -10.59 0.48 17.69
CA VAL A 134 -10.76 1.35 16.51
C VAL A 134 -9.42 1.62 15.80
N GLY A 135 -8.34 1.83 16.56
CA GLY A 135 -7.01 2.03 15.99
C GLY A 135 -6.53 0.85 15.14
N GLN A 136 -6.75 -0.37 15.62
CA GLN A 136 -6.38 -1.60 14.88
C GLN A 136 -7.29 -1.83 13.67
N LYS A 137 -8.58 -1.49 13.77
CA LYS A 137 -9.48 -1.51 12.59
C LYS A 137 -8.99 -0.54 11.52
N MET A 138 -8.50 0.63 11.91
CA MET A 138 -7.94 1.60 10.97
C MET A 138 -6.71 1.04 10.23
N ASP A 139 -5.83 0.35 10.96
CA ASP A 139 -4.64 -0.27 10.38
C ASP A 139 -5.02 -1.33 9.31
N LEU A 140 -6.06 -2.14 9.56
CA LEU A 140 -6.62 -3.07 8.56
C LEU A 140 -7.17 -2.36 7.32
N VAL A 141 -7.81 -1.20 7.50
CA VAL A 141 -8.30 -0.40 6.37
C VAL A 141 -7.14 0.18 5.56
N PHE A 142 -6.04 0.58 6.19
CA PHE A 142 -4.82 1.01 5.46
C PHE A 142 -4.22 -0.12 4.63
N HIS A 143 -4.21 -1.35 5.12
CA HIS A 143 -3.80 -2.51 4.31
C HIS A 143 -4.73 -2.74 3.11
N THR A 144 -6.04 -2.60 3.31
CA THR A 144 -7.01 -2.67 2.21
C THR A 144 -6.77 -1.58 1.16
N LEU A 145 -6.45 -0.35 1.61
CA LEU A 145 -6.09 0.76 0.72
C LEU A 145 -4.81 0.45 -0.07
N GLN A 146 -3.77 -0.09 0.57
CA GLN A 146 -2.53 -0.49 -0.10
C GLN A 146 -2.78 -1.52 -1.22
N ILE A 147 -3.62 -2.53 -0.96
CA ILE A 147 -4.07 -3.49 -2.00
C ILE A 147 -4.80 -2.76 -3.13
N GLY A 148 -5.72 -1.84 -2.79
CA GLY A 148 -6.45 -1.04 -3.77
C GLY A 148 -5.52 -0.22 -4.67
N PHE A 149 -4.50 0.42 -4.11
CA PHE A 149 -3.49 1.16 -4.88
C PHE A 149 -2.62 0.25 -5.74
N PHE A 150 -2.23 -0.92 -5.24
CA PHE A 150 -1.45 -1.90 -5.99
C PHE A 150 -2.20 -2.37 -7.26
N TYR A 151 -3.49 -2.68 -7.12
CA TYR A 151 -4.35 -3.12 -8.24
C TYR A 151 -5.00 -1.97 -9.03
N MET A 152 -4.74 -0.72 -8.66
CA MET A 152 -5.40 0.48 -9.22
C MET A 152 -6.93 0.40 -9.23
N ASP A 153 -7.51 -0.22 -8.20
CA ASP A 153 -8.96 -0.40 -8.07
C ASP A 153 -9.58 0.82 -7.36
N PHE A 154 -9.99 1.81 -8.16
CA PHE A 154 -10.51 3.09 -7.65
C PHE A 154 -11.81 2.93 -6.84
N ASP A 155 -12.66 1.96 -7.18
CA ASP A 155 -13.89 1.67 -6.44
C ASP A 155 -13.57 1.14 -5.04
N LEU A 156 -12.61 0.23 -4.93
CA LEU A 156 -12.15 -0.30 -3.65
C LEU A 156 -11.49 0.79 -2.80
N ILE A 157 -10.66 1.65 -3.41
CA ILE A 157 -10.00 2.77 -2.71
C ILE A 157 -11.06 3.73 -2.16
N SER A 158 -12.04 4.15 -2.96
CA SER A 158 -13.09 5.08 -2.52
C SER A 158 -13.86 4.52 -1.32
N LYS A 159 -14.33 3.27 -1.41
CA LYS A 159 -15.06 2.61 -0.32
C LYS A 159 -14.21 2.49 0.95
N SER A 160 -12.92 2.23 0.79
CA SER A 160 -12.00 2.11 1.92
C SER A 160 -11.70 3.46 2.57
N ILE A 161 -11.60 4.54 1.79
CA ILE A 161 -11.47 5.91 2.31
C ILE A 161 -12.72 6.31 3.09
N ASP A 162 -13.92 6.05 2.57
CA ASP A 162 -15.18 6.38 3.25
C ASP A 162 -15.31 5.59 4.56
N LYS A 163 -14.92 4.32 4.55
CA LYS A 163 -14.86 3.50 5.76
C LYS A 163 -13.85 4.03 6.78
N ALA A 164 -12.67 4.45 6.35
CA ALA A 164 -11.67 5.07 7.22
C ALA A 164 -12.16 6.39 7.82
N LYS A 165 -12.94 7.19 7.08
CA LYS A 165 -13.56 8.42 7.60
C LYS A 165 -14.61 8.14 8.67
N ASN A 166 -15.45 7.13 8.47
CA ASN A 166 -16.43 6.73 9.48
C ASN A 166 -15.73 6.26 10.78
N LEU A 167 -14.70 5.41 10.64
CA LEU A 167 -13.89 4.96 11.80
C LEU A 167 -13.14 6.12 12.47
N PHE A 168 -12.82 7.19 11.73
CA PHE A 168 -12.19 8.38 12.31
C PHE A 168 -13.16 9.14 13.23
N GLU A 169 -14.44 9.24 12.88
CA GLU A 169 -15.47 9.87 13.72
C GLU A 169 -15.68 9.11 15.04
N GLU A 170 -15.46 7.79 15.05
CA GLU A 170 -15.59 6.93 16.23
C GLU A 170 -14.43 7.02 17.23
N GLY A 171 -13.27 7.55 16.83
CA GLY A 171 -12.11 7.72 17.72
C GLY A 171 -10.76 7.41 17.09
N GLY A 172 -10.43 8.11 16.00
CA GLY A 172 -9.15 7.96 15.31
C GLY A 172 -8.00 8.79 15.94
N ASP A 173 -6.83 8.17 16.03
CA ASP A 173 -5.58 8.83 16.41
C ASP A 173 -5.21 9.96 15.41
N TRP A 174 -4.63 11.05 15.91
CA TRP A 174 -4.24 12.20 15.11
C TRP A 174 -3.19 11.84 14.05
N GLU A 175 -2.25 10.94 14.37
CA GLU A 175 -1.26 10.46 13.41
C GLU A 175 -1.90 9.70 12.25
N ARG A 176 -2.83 8.78 12.56
CA ARG A 176 -3.59 8.02 11.56
C ARG A 176 -4.46 8.92 10.69
N LYS A 177 -4.97 10.03 11.23
CA LYS A 177 -5.69 11.06 10.47
C LYS A 177 -4.80 11.71 9.41
N ASN A 178 -3.56 12.06 9.76
CA ASN A 178 -2.62 12.64 8.81
C ASN A 178 -2.27 11.66 7.69
N ARG A 179 -2.05 10.40 8.06
CA ARG A 179 -1.84 9.31 7.11
C ARG A 179 -3.02 9.16 6.14
N LEU A 180 -4.25 9.15 6.64
CA LEU A 180 -5.46 9.08 5.81
C LEU A 180 -5.58 10.25 4.82
N LYS A 181 -5.21 11.48 5.23
CA LYS A 181 -5.19 12.64 4.33
C LYS A 181 -4.23 12.44 3.16
N VAL A 182 -3.05 11.85 3.39
CA VAL A 182 -2.08 11.57 2.33
C VAL A 182 -2.64 10.53 1.35
N TYR A 183 -3.25 9.45 1.83
CA TYR A 183 -3.93 8.47 0.97
C TYR A 183 -5.09 9.08 0.18
N GLU A 184 -5.93 9.90 0.82
CA GLU A 184 -7.03 10.60 0.14
C GLU A 184 -6.51 11.60 -0.90
N GLY A 185 -5.42 12.32 -0.59
CA GLY A 185 -4.75 13.23 -1.51
C GLY A 185 -4.23 12.49 -2.75
N LEU A 186 -3.61 11.31 -2.55
CA LEU A 186 -3.13 10.45 -3.64
C LEU A 186 -4.28 9.97 -4.52
N TYR A 187 -5.39 9.52 -3.92
CA TYR A 187 -6.59 9.13 -4.66
C TYR A 187 -7.22 10.31 -5.42
N CYS A 188 -7.28 11.50 -4.81
CA CYS A 188 -7.77 12.72 -5.48
C CYS A 188 -6.88 13.11 -6.66
N MET A 189 -5.56 12.94 -6.54
CA MET A 189 -4.62 13.17 -7.64
C MET A 189 -4.87 12.18 -8.79
N ALA A 190 -5.08 10.90 -8.47
CA ALA A 190 -5.36 9.86 -9.48
C ALA A 190 -6.72 10.06 -10.19
N THR A 191 -7.74 10.56 -9.49
CA THR A 191 -9.05 10.91 -10.04
C THR A 191 -9.10 12.31 -10.69
N ARG A 192 -7.94 12.96 -10.89
CA ARG A 192 -7.77 14.30 -11.50
C ARG A 192 -8.42 15.45 -10.72
N ASN A 193 -8.76 15.26 -9.45
CA ASN A 193 -9.22 16.33 -8.56
C ASN A 193 -8.04 17.02 -7.87
N PHE A 194 -7.31 17.82 -8.65
CA PHE A 194 -6.08 18.46 -8.17
C PHE A 194 -6.34 19.48 -7.07
N LYS A 195 -7.48 20.19 -7.08
CA LYS A 195 -7.78 21.22 -6.07
C LYS A 195 -7.85 20.63 -4.67
N LYS A 196 -8.56 19.51 -4.53
CA LYS A 196 -8.69 18.81 -3.25
C LYS A 196 -7.38 18.12 -2.86
N ALA A 197 -6.67 17.53 -3.83
CA ALA A 197 -5.36 16.92 -3.59
C ALA A 197 -4.35 17.95 -3.05
N ALA A 198 -4.24 19.13 -3.67
CA ALA A 198 -3.32 20.19 -3.25
C ALA A 198 -3.62 20.67 -1.83
N SER A 199 -4.89 20.90 -1.47
CA SER A 199 -5.24 21.29 -0.09
C SER A 199 -4.87 20.22 0.93
N LEU A 200 -5.13 18.94 0.62
CA LEU A 200 -4.83 17.84 1.52
C LEU A 200 -3.33 17.65 1.70
N PHE A 201 -2.55 17.75 0.62
CA PHE A 201 -1.10 17.61 0.68
C PHE A 201 -0.44 18.77 1.42
N LEU A 202 -0.84 20.02 1.16
CA LEU A 202 -0.30 21.18 1.88
C LEU A 202 -0.55 21.11 3.39
N ASP A 203 -1.73 20.66 3.79
CA ASP A 203 -2.07 20.46 5.21
C ASP A 203 -1.29 19.32 5.88
N SER A 204 -0.71 18.40 5.08
CA SER A 204 0.02 17.23 5.53
C SER A 204 1.55 17.37 5.41
N ILE A 205 2.08 18.51 4.92
CA ILE A 205 3.54 18.76 4.82
C ILE A 205 4.20 18.69 6.20
N SER A 206 3.66 19.44 7.17
CA SER A 206 4.29 19.60 8.49
C SER A 206 4.16 18.36 9.39
N THR A 207 3.37 17.38 8.98
CA THR A 207 2.99 16.23 9.81
C THR A 207 3.13 14.90 9.07
N PHE A 208 3.95 14.88 8.01
CA PHE A 208 4.13 13.71 7.17
C PHE A 208 4.85 12.59 7.94
N THR A 209 4.17 11.45 8.09
CA THR A 209 4.74 10.23 8.67
C THR A 209 4.55 9.01 7.75
N THR A 210 4.02 9.20 6.53
CA THR A 210 3.58 8.10 5.65
C THR A 210 4.68 7.64 4.69
N TYR A 211 5.83 7.27 5.24
CA TYR A 211 6.96 6.76 4.46
C TYR A 211 6.66 5.43 3.74
N GLU A 212 5.63 4.71 4.19
CA GLU A 212 5.14 3.49 3.54
C GLU A 212 4.68 3.71 2.09
N LEU A 213 4.13 4.89 1.76
CA LEU A 213 3.63 5.19 0.41
C LEU A 213 4.74 5.59 -0.55
N PHE A 214 5.54 6.58 -0.18
CA PHE A 214 6.66 7.11 -0.95
C PHE A 214 7.63 7.89 -0.05
N PRO A 215 8.89 8.09 -0.49
CA PRO A 215 9.84 8.94 0.21
C PRO A 215 9.33 10.38 0.32
N TYR A 216 9.78 11.09 1.36
CA TYR A 216 9.41 12.49 1.60
C TYR A 216 9.71 13.40 0.40
N ASP A 217 10.82 13.18 -0.31
CA ASP A 217 11.17 13.95 -1.50
C ASP A 217 10.10 13.83 -2.61
N THR A 218 9.57 12.61 -2.80
CA THR A 218 8.50 12.35 -3.77
C THR A 218 7.18 12.98 -3.32
N PHE A 219 6.91 12.96 -2.00
CA PHE A 219 5.76 13.64 -1.43
C PHE A 219 5.79 15.15 -1.72
N ILE A 220 6.92 15.80 -1.44
CA ILE A 220 7.10 17.23 -1.68
C ILE A 220 6.98 17.53 -3.17
N PHE A 221 7.57 16.70 -4.04
CA PHE A 221 7.44 16.84 -5.48
C PHE A 221 5.97 16.85 -5.95
N TYR A 222 5.16 15.87 -5.52
CA TYR A 222 3.74 15.83 -5.86
C TYR A 222 2.94 16.98 -5.23
N THR A 223 3.30 17.39 -4.03
CA THR A 223 2.67 18.52 -3.35
C THR A 223 2.91 19.83 -4.11
N VAL A 224 4.15 20.08 -4.54
CA VAL A 224 4.49 21.25 -5.35
C VAL A 224 3.78 21.19 -6.71
N LEU A 225 3.81 20.04 -7.38
CA LEU A 225 3.19 19.86 -8.70
C LEU A 225 1.68 20.14 -8.67
N THR A 226 0.96 19.54 -7.73
CA THR A 226 -0.48 19.75 -7.57
C THR A 226 -0.81 21.18 -7.15
N SER A 227 0.04 21.81 -6.34
CA SER A 227 -0.09 23.22 -5.93
C SER A 227 0.10 24.19 -7.09
N VAL A 228 1.08 23.94 -7.98
CA VAL A 228 1.34 24.76 -9.18
C VAL A 228 0.15 24.77 -10.13
N ILE A 229 -0.54 23.64 -10.27
CA ILE A 229 -1.68 23.51 -11.18
C ILE A 229 -2.93 24.20 -10.63
N THR A 230 -3.05 24.36 -9.31
CA THR A 230 -4.33 24.70 -8.66
C THR A 230 -4.34 26.05 -7.97
N LEU A 231 -3.20 26.52 -7.45
CA LEU A 231 -3.09 27.79 -6.73
C LEU A 231 -2.76 28.92 -7.69
N ASP A 232 -3.35 30.09 -7.43
CA ASP A 232 -2.94 31.34 -8.05
C ASP A 232 -1.53 31.75 -7.59
N ARG A 233 -0.87 32.60 -8.39
CA ARG A 233 0.53 33.02 -8.17
C ARG A 233 0.77 33.61 -6.77
N VAL A 234 -0.22 34.24 -6.15
CA VAL A 234 -0.10 34.87 -4.83
C VAL A 234 -0.19 33.81 -3.73
N SER A 235 -1.19 32.93 -3.81
CA SER A 235 -1.36 31.79 -2.89
C SER A 235 -0.17 30.83 -2.94
N LEU A 236 0.41 30.61 -4.11
CA LEU A 236 1.57 29.74 -4.28
C LEU A 236 2.82 30.31 -3.57
N LYS A 237 3.04 31.62 -3.68
CA LYS A 237 4.13 32.28 -2.95
C LYS A 237 3.94 32.21 -1.44
N GLN A 238 2.72 32.32 -0.95
CA GLN A 238 2.45 32.28 0.50
C GLN A 238 2.48 30.87 1.10
N LYS A 239 1.95 29.86 0.40
CA LYS A 239 1.76 28.51 0.95
C LYS A 239 2.84 27.51 0.57
N VAL A 240 3.57 27.75 -0.51
CA VAL A 240 4.61 26.81 -0.98
C VAL A 240 5.99 27.39 -0.68
N PHE A 241 6.26 28.64 -1.07
CA PHE A 241 7.59 29.23 -0.85
C PHE A 241 7.88 29.68 0.58
N ASN A 242 6.86 29.93 1.41
CA ASN A 242 7.08 30.29 2.82
C ASN A 242 6.86 29.11 3.78
N SER A 243 6.42 27.96 3.28
CA SER A 243 6.11 26.77 4.11
C SER A 243 7.05 25.59 3.85
N ILE A 244 7.83 25.64 2.77
CA ILE A 244 9.00 24.80 2.48
C ILE A 244 10.24 25.61 2.86
#